data_AF-A0A7J4SNR3-F1
#
_entry.id   AF-A0A7J4SNR3-F1
#
_cell.length_a   1.000
_cell.length_b   1.000
_cell.length_c   1.000
_cell.angle_alpha   90.00
_cell.angle_beta   90.00
_cell.angle_gamma   90.00
#
_symmetry.space_group_name_H-M   'P 1'
#
loop_
_entity.id
_entity.type
_entity.pdbx_description
1 polymer ?
#
loop_
_entity_poly.entity_id
_entity_poly.type
_entity_poly.pdbx_seq_one_letter_code
_entity_poly.pdbx_strand_id
1 'polypeptide(L)'
;MIDTILYLTTEDLIDLADPEDYVNATRDAYRERGHGAPSNAPSALATEDPNTDLTGYMSMLPEMGYMGYYVYSVGGPERDGWFTCPLWDIKTGKMLAILDGSYWNPLKTGASSAVASEVLARDDSESVGIIGTSRVSYGALQTLAVVRDITSVKVYSRKSDNREAFCKTIEKDMGFDAKPVDSSDGAVDDVDILVTATVASDPVFDGSRLSPGIHVNAMGQSGHERELDIEAICKADKYVPDLRERVFAHGVQERLRMAGGFLAAYNAGRVGENHIYAEIGDIISGRIPGRTSAEEITIFDSTGVGVETVASAAMLYEKAIKEGLGIELPMTSYKNATPGTGKI
;
A
#
# COMPACT_ATOMS: atom_id res chain seq x y z
N MET A 1 4.82 12.09 36.83
CA MET A 1 5.82 11.10 36.42
C MET A 1 6.02 11.29 34.93
N ILE A 2 7.26 11.41 34.47
CA ILE A 2 7.59 11.47 33.04
C ILE A 2 7.64 10.02 32.56
N ASP A 3 6.85 9.71 31.55
CA ASP A 3 6.92 8.45 30.82
C ASP A 3 7.98 8.55 29.72
N THR A 4 8.50 7.42 29.27
CA THR A 4 9.42 7.37 28.12
C THR A 4 8.74 6.69 26.93
N ILE A 5 9.01 7.21 25.73
CA ILE A 5 8.68 6.61 24.42
C ILE A 5 9.97 6.42 23.62
N LEU A 6 9.94 5.62 22.55
CA LEU A 6 11.07 5.49 21.62
C LEU A 6 10.90 6.38 20.39
N TYR A 7 11.96 7.02 19.94
CA TYR A 7 12.08 7.49 18.58
C TYR A 7 13.00 6.55 17.81
N LEU A 8 12.48 5.95 16.74
CA LEU A 8 13.21 5.03 15.87
C LEU A 8 13.60 5.78 14.61
N THR A 9 14.91 5.98 14.42
CA THR A 9 15.44 6.72 13.27
C THR A 9 15.43 5.85 12.01
N THR A 10 15.68 6.45 10.85
CA THR A 10 15.89 5.66 9.62
C THR A 10 17.01 4.62 9.80
N GLU A 11 18.11 4.97 10.46
CA GLU A 11 19.23 4.06 10.70
C GLU A 11 18.87 2.87 11.59
N ASP A 12 18.01 3.07 12.60
CA ASP A 12 17.49 1.97 13.44
C ASP A 12 16.61 1.00 12.63
N LEU A 13 15.97 1.48 11.57
CA LEU A 13 14.95 0.74 10.82
C LEU A 13 15.49 0.08 9.53
N ILE A 14 16.66 0.50 9.04
CA ILE A 14 17.30 -0.09 7.87
C ILE A 14 17.65 -1.54 8.15
N ASP A 15 17.22 -2.43 7.25
CA ASP A 15 17.47 -3.88 7.31
C ASP A 15 17.04 -4.58 8.62
N LEU A 16 16.24 -3.91 9.47
CA LEU A 16 15.71 -4.48 10.72
C LEU A 16 14.67 -5.59 10.46
N ALA A 17 14.06 -5.57 9.27
CA ALA A 17 13.04 -6.53 8.84
C ALA A 17 13.21 -6.90 7.38
N ASP A 18 13.02 -8.19 7.10
CA ASP A 18 13.07 -8.74 5.75
C ASP A 18 11.69 -8.61 5.07
N PRO A 19 11.60 -8.73 3.72
CA PRO A 19 10.32 -8.64 3.00
C PRO A 19 9.22 -9.56 3.54
N GLU A 20 9.59 -10.76 4.02
CA GLU A 20 8.65 -11.72 4.62
C GLU A 20 7.98 -11.19 5.89
N ASP A 21 8.70 -10.42 6.71
CA ASP A 21 8.13 -9.81 7.92
C ASP A 21 7.01 -8.83 7.58
N TYR A 22 7.22 -8.01 6.53
CA TYR A 22 6.20 -7.07 6.06
C TYR A 22 4.99 -7.79 5.48
N VAL A 23 5.20 -8.84 4.69
CA VAL A 23 4.11 -9.67 4.15
C VAL A 23 3.29 -10.29 5.28
N ASN A 24 3.94 -10.87 6.28
CA ASN A 24 3.27 -11.48 7.42
C ASN A 24 2.47 -10.44 8.24
N ALA A 25 3.09 -9.29 8.56
CA ALA A 25 2.43 -8.21 9.30
C ALA A 25 1.20 -7.67 8.54
N THR A 26 1.33 -7.43 7.23
CA THR A 26 0.22 -6.97 6.39
C THR A 26 -0.89 -8.01 6.26
N ARG A 27 -0.54 -9.30 6.15
CA ARG A 27 -1.53 -10.40 6.11
C ARG A 27 -2.36 -10.45 7.39
N ASP A 28 -1.71 -10.35 8.54
CA ASP A 28 -2.40 -10.34 9.83
C ASP A 28 -3.25 -9.08 10.00
N ALA A 29 -2.76 -7.92 9.57
CA ALA A 29 -3.51 -6.67 9.58
C ALA A 29 -4.78 -6.72 8.71
N TYR A 30 -4.68 -7.28 7.50
CA TYR A 30 -5.85 -7.43 6.63
C TYR A 30 -6.82 -8.49 7.14
N ARG A 31 -6.34 -9.56 7.78
CA ARG A 31 -7.23 -10.52 8.46
C ARG A 31 -8.01 -9.83 9.57
N GLU A 32 -7.33 -9.06 10.41
CA GLU A 32 -7.95 -8.31 11.51
C GLU A 32 -8.91 -7.23 11.00
N ARG A 33 -8.52 -6.53 9.92
CA ARG A 33 -9.40 -5.57 9.23
C ARG A 33 -10.65 -6.26 8.73
N GLY A 34 -10.50 -7.46 8.15
CA GLY A 34 -11.59 -8.39 7.88
C GLY A 34 -12.50 -8.45 9.10
N HIS A 35 -12.01 -8.90 10.25
CA HIS A 35 -12.75 -8.99 11.53
C HIS A 35 -13.34 -7.68 12.09
N GLY A 36 -13.11 -6.54 11.44
CA GLY A 36 -13.73 -5.25 11.78
C GLY A 36 -12.78 -4.28 12.46
N ALA A 37 -11.47 -4.52 12.42
CA ALA A 37 -10.47 -3.60 12.97
C ALA A 37 -10.63 -2.20 12.33
N PRO A 38 -10.79 -1.11 13.11
CA PRO A 38 -11.02 0.23 12.56
C PRO A 38 -9.86 0.73 11.69
N SER A 39 -10.20 1.26 10.52
CA SER A 39 -9.28 1.95 9.62
C SER A 39 -10.04 3.02 8.86
N ASN A 40 -9.37 4.11 8.49
CA ASN A 40 -9.88 5.04 7.50
C ASN A 40 -9.12 4.91 6.18
N ALA A 41 -9.78 5.35 5.11
CA ALA A 41 -9.12 5.82 3.90
C ALA A 41 -8.15 6.97 4.23
N PRO A 42 -6.97 7.09 3.58
CA PRO A 42 -6.15 8.30 3.68
C PRO A 42 -6.96 9.57 3.56
N SER A 43 -6.64 10.55 4.41
CA SER A 43 -7.30 11.85 4.42
C SER A 43 -6.25 12.93 4.28
N ALA A 44 -6.38 13.76 3.25
CA ALA A 44 -5.47 14.88 3.02
C ALA A 44 -6.09 16.24 3.39
N LEU A 45 -5.27 17.10 3.96
CA LEU A 45 -5.54 18.53 4.10
C LEU A 45 -4.56 19.28 3.22
N ALA A 46 -5.07 19.98 2.20
CA ALA A 46 -4.26 20.76 1.27
C ALA A 46 -4.48 22.27 1.47
N THR A 47 -3.48 23.06 1.12
CA THR A 47 -3.60 24.52 1.03
C THR A 47 -4.10 24.95 -0.36
N GLU A 48 -4.22 26.27 -0.60
CA GLU A 48 -4.44 26.78 -1.95
C GLU A 48 -3.25 26.51 -2.89
N ASP A 49 -2.03 26.35 -2.33
CA ASP A 49 -0.89 25.86 -3.10
C ASP A 49 -1.04 24.35 -3.33
N PRO A 50 -1.17 23.89 -4.59
CA PRO A 50 -1.34 22.47 -4.90
C PRO A 50 -0.09 21.62 -4.56
N ASN A 51 1.02 22.25 -4.17
CA ASN A 51 2.24 21.58 -3.75
C ASN A 51 2.37 21.36 -2.25
N THR A 52 1.37 21.80 -1.48
CA THR A 52 1.42 21.70 -0.03
C THR A 52 0.20 20.98 0.52
N ASP A 53 0.42 19.76 1.01
CA ASP A 53 -0.59 18.91 1.63
C ASP A 53 -0.03 18.10 2.81
N LEU A 54 -0.92 17.78 3.74
CA LEU A 54 -0.68 16.90 4.88
C LEU A 54 -1.64 15.73 4.77
N THR A 55 -1.13 14.51 4.62
CA THR A 55 -1.93 13.31 4.43
C THR A 55 -1.75 12.36 5.60
N GLY A 56 -2.86 11.81 6.11
CA GLY A 56 -2.90 10.96 7.30
C GLY A 56 -3.69 9.67 7.12
N TYR A 57 -3.20 8.60 7.74
CA TYR A 57 -3.79 7.25 7.76
C TYR A 57 -3.88 6.80 9.21
N MET A 58 -5.06 6.47 9.68
CA MET A 58 -5.31 6.07 11.06
C MET A 58 -5.87 4.66 11.10
N SER A 59 -5.36 3.84 12.01
CA SER A 59 -5.89 2.51 12.24
C SER A 59 -5.71 2.04 13.67
N MET A 60 -6.58 1.14 14.06
CA MET A 60 -6.52 0.43 15.32
C MET A 60 -6.59 -1.06 15.01
N LEU A 61 -5.66 -1.82 15.60
CA LEU A 61 -5.54 -3.26 15.49
C LEU A 61 -5.66 -3.88 16.90
N PRO A 62 -6.88 -3.98 17.47
CA PRO A 62 -7.11 -4.59 18.77
C PRO A 62 -6.53 -5.99 19.02
N GLU A 63 -6.53 -6.88 18.02
CA GLU A 63 -5.96 -8.24 18.15
C GLU A 63 -4.43 -8.17 18.24
N MET A 64 -3.79 -7.30 17.44
CA MET A 64 -2.36 -7.02 17.56
C MET A 64 -1.99 -6.18 18.80
N GLY A 65 -2.94 -5.44 19.37
CA GLY A 65 -2.74 -4.62 20.57
C GLY A 65 -2.27 -3.19 20.32
N TYR A 66 -2.34 -2.70 19.07
CA TYR A 66 -1.77 -1.42 18.67
C TYR A 66 -2.80 -0.48 18.06
N MET A 67 -2.56 0.82 18.21
CA MET A 67 -3.18 1.86 17.39
C MET A 67 -2.08 2.76 16.84
N GLY A 68 -2.30 3.33 15.66
CA GLY A 68 -1.27 4.13 15.02
C GLY A 68 -1.83 5.13 14.02
N TYR A 69 -0.95 6.06 13.67
CA TYR A 69 -1.23 7.13 12.73
C TYR A 69 -0.01 7.31 11.84
N TYR A 70 -0.15 7.09 10.55
CA TYR A 70 0.89 7.41 9.58
C TYR A 70 0.57 8.76 8.99
N VAL A 71 1.52 9.68 9.06
CA VAL A 71 1.34 11.03 8.54
C VAL A 71 2.52 11.40 7.69
N TYR A 72 2.24 12.07 6.58
CA TYR A 72 3.29 12.73 5.82
C TYR A 72 2.87 14.10 5.32
N SER A 73 3.84 14.99 5.28
CA SER A 73 3.70 16.30 4.66
C SER A 73 4.51 16.36 3.38
N VAL A 74 3.93 16.98 2.36
CA VAL A 74 4.63 17.45 1.17
C VAL A 74 4.47 18.96 1.14
N GLY A 75 5.53 19.69 0.86
CA GLY A 75 5.47 21.16 0.86
C GLY A 75 6.50 21.82 -0.05
N GLY A 76 6.12 22.98 -0.58
CA GLY A 76 6.99 23.80 -1.42
C GLY A 76 7.27 23.21 -2.80
N PRO A 77 8.09 23.91 -3.61
CA PRO A 77 8.32 23.56 -5.02
C PRO A 77 9.08 22.23 -5.20
N GLU A 78 9.84 21.80 -4.20
CA GLU A 78 10.61 20.55 -4.24
C GLU A 78 9.74 19.32 -3.98
N ARG A 79 8.59 19.50 -3.31
CA ARG A 79 7.65 18.44 -2.94
C ARG A 79 8.33 17.24 -2.26
N ASP A 80 9.30 17.49 -1.40
CA ASP A 80 9.91 16.43 -0.60
C ASP A 80 8.93 15.93 0.48
N GLY A 81 8.90 14.61 0.68
CA GLY A 81 7.93 13.94 1.54
C GLY A 81 8.53 13.60 2.89
N TRP A 82 7.91 14.08 3.98
CA TRP A 82 8.37 13.86 5.34
C TRP A 82 7.39 12.94 6.06
N PHE A 83 7.77 11.68 6.25
CA PHE A 83 6.89 10.63 6.77
C PHE A 83 7.17 10.35 8.25
N THR A 84 6.13 10.16 9.05
CA THR A 84 6.24 9.83 10.47
C THR A 84 5.11 8.90 10.89
N CYS A 85 5.42 7.89 11.71
CA CYS A 85 4.43 6.95 12.22
C CYS A 85 4.48 6.86 13.76
N PRO A 86 3.65 7.65 14.47
CA PRO A 86 3.44 7.40 15.89
C PRO A 86 2.63 6.11 16.12
N LEU A 87 2.99 5.38 17.16
CA LEU A 87 2.43 4.10 17.58
C LEU A 87 2.06 4.14 19.06
N TRP A 88 0.90 3.60 19.42
CA TRP A 88 0.42 3.54 20.80
C TRP A 88 -0.07 2.14 21.17
N ASP A 89 -0.03 1.86 22.46
CA ASP A 89 -0.66 0.69 23.06
C ASP A 89 -2.18 0.93 23.17
N ILE A 90 -2.96 0.02 22.60
CA ILE A 90 -4.42 0.19 22.51
C ILE A 90 -5.11 0.07 23.88
N LYS A 91 -4.51 -0.65 24.84
CA LYS A 91 -5.12 -0.94 26.16
C LYS A 91 -4.98 0.24 27.12
N THR A 92 -3.84 0.91 27.08
CA THR A 92 -3.45 1.97 28.01
C THR A 92 -3.58 3.36 27.40
N GLY A 93 -3.57 3.46 26.06
CA GLY A 93 -3.53 4.73 25.35
C GLY A 93 -2.16 5.41 25.37
N LYS A 94 -1.14 4.76 25.94
CA LYS A 94 0.22 5.30 26.02
C LYS A 94 0.91 5.19 24.66
N MET A 95 1.52 6.29 24.20
CA MET A 95 2.39 6.24 23.02
C MET A 95 3.61 5.39 23.35
N LEU A 96 3.97 4.53 22.42
CA LEU A 96 5.07 3.59 22.55
C LEU A 96 6.29 4.10 21.79
N ALA A 97 6.06 4.55 20.55
CA ALA A 97 7.12 5.00 19.68
C ALA A 97 6.67 6.03 18.63
N ILE A 98 7.64 6.71 18.05
CA ILE A 98 7.55 7.47 16.82
C ILE A 98 8.59 6.89 15.87
N LEU A 99 8.15 6.39 14.71
CA LEU A 99 9.03 5.84 13.68
C LEU A 99 9.23 6.87 12.56
N ASP A 100 10.45 7.01 12.07
CA ASP A 100 10.68 7.58 10.73
C ASP A 100 9.97 6.69 9.70
N GLY A 101 9.10 7.29 8.89
CA GLY A 101 8.21 6.56 7.99
C GLY A 101 8.80 6.23 6.62
N SER A 102 9.92 6.86 6.26
CA SER A 102 10.27 7.02 4.84
C SER A 102 10.86 5.76 4.22
N TYR A 103 11.73 5.06 4.97
CA TYR A 103 12.53 3.95 4.44
C TYR A 103 11.71 2.67 4.21
N TRP A 104 10.84 2.29 5.14
CA TRP A 104 10.07 1.04 5.09
C TRP A 104 8.76 1.14 4.31
N ASN A 105 8.35 2.36 3.92
CA ASN A 105 7.13 2.60 3.16
C ASN A 105 7.04 1.81 1.83
N PRO A 106 8.10 1.68 1.02
CA PRO A 106 8.04 0.86 -0.20
C PRO A 106 7.78 -0.63 0.08
N LEU A 107 8.38 -1.19 1.13
CA LEU A 107 8.20 -2.60 1.50
C LEU A 107 6.80 -2.84 2.05
N LYS A 108 6.28 -1.98 2.94
CA LYS A 108 4.92 -2.14 3.48
C LYS A 108 3.83 -1.99 2.40
N THR A 109 4.02 -1.08 1.43
CA THR A 109 3.10 -0.93 0.29
C THR A 109 3.21 -2.10 -0.67
N GLY A 110 4.43 -2.60 -0.94
CA GLY A 110 4.63 -3.82 -1.72
C GLY A 110 3.99 -5.05 -1.08
N ALA A 111 4.10 -5.17 0.25
CA ALA A 111 3.50 -6.27 1.00
C ALA A 111 1.98 -6.35 0.81
N SER A 112 1.30 -5.23 0.61
CA SER A 112 -0.13 -5.21 0.25
C SER A 112 -0.38 -5.86 -1.11
N SER A 113 0.45 -5.57 -2.12
CA SER A 113 0.40 -6.25 -3.42
C SER A 113 0.67 -7.75 -3.31
N ALA A 114 1.64 -8.14 -2.47
CA ALA A 114 1.97 -9.54 -2.23
C ALA A 114 0.81 -10.29 -1.59
N VAL A 115 0.26 -9.77 -0.48
CA VAL A 115 -0.87 -10.39 0.24
C VAL A 115 -2.13 -10.44 -0.65
N ALA A 116 -2.39 -9.40 -1.46
CA ALA A 116 -3.46 -9.45 -2.45
C ALA A 116 -3.21 -10.55 -3.50
N SER A 117 -1.98 -10.65 -4.00
CA SER A 117 -1.60 -11.65 -5.00
C SER A 117 -1.71 -13.07 -4.45
N GLU A 118 -1.47 -13.31 -3.15
CA GLU A 118 -1.65 -14.62 -2.53
C GLU A 118 -3.05 -15.21 -2.79
N VAL A 119 -4.08 -14.37 -2.74
CA VAL A 119 -5.47 -14.79 -2.84
C VAL A 119 -6.14 -14.42 -4.16
N LEU A 120 -5.53 -13.56 -4.99
CA LEU A 120 -6.09 -13.09 -6.26
C LEU A 120 -5.27 -13.49 -7.49
N ALA A 121 -3.97 -13.75 -7.38
CA ALA A 121 -3.17 -14.28 -8.49
C ALA A 121 -3.32 -15.80 -8.60
N ARG A 122 -2.92 -16.38 -9.74
CA ARG A 122 -2.85 -17.84 -9.88
C ARG A 122 -1.70 -18.36 -9.01
N ASP A 123 -1.81 -19.60 -8.53
CA ASP A 123 -0.75 -20.21 -7.72
C ASP A 123 0.53 -20.46 -8.54
N ASP A 124 0.38 -20.65 -9.85
CA ASP A 124 1.46 -20.89 -10.82
C ASP A 124 1.97 -19.60 -11.50
N SER A 125 1.67 -18.43 -10.94
CA SER A 125 2.14 -17.14 -11.48
C SER A 125 3.66 -16.98 -11.28
N GLU A 126 4.39 -16.78 -12.37
CA GLU A 126 5.86 -16.65 -12.38
C GLU A 126 6.37 -15.41 -13.12
N SER A 127 5.49 -14.72 -13.86
CA SER A 127 5.85 -13.56 -14.68
C SER A 127 5.19 -12.27 -14.20
N VAL A 128 5.97 -11.19 -14.10
CA VAL A 128 5.51 -9.88 -13.61
C VAL A 128 5.70 -8.78 -14.65
N GLY A 129 4.63 -8.06 -14.96
CA GLY A 129 4.66 -6.78 -15.64
C GLY A 129 4.78 -5.63 -14.64
N ILE A 130 5.68 -4.67 -14.90
CA ILE A 130 5.82 -3.46 -14.09
C ILE A 130 5.65 -2.23 -14.98
N ILE A 131 4.69 -1.38 -14.63
CA ILE A 131 4.55 -0.04 -15.21
C ILE A 131 4.88 1.00 -14.15
N GLY A 132 6.02 1.67 -14.33
CA GLY A 132 6.60 2.61 -13.36
C GLY A 132 7.80 2.02 -12.63
N THR A 133 8.90 2.76 -12.57
CA THR A 133 10.17 2.34 -11.95
C THR A 133 10.38 3.06 -10.62
N SER A 134 9.37 3.01 -9.75
CA SER A 134 9.41 3.69 -8.44
C SER A 134 10.01 2.78 -7.36
N ARG A 135 10.29 3.34 -6.18
CA ARG A 135 10.66 2.54 -5.01
C ARG A 135 9.54 1.57 -4.62
N VAL A 136 8.27 1.96 -4.81
CA VAL A 136 7.12 1.09 -4.57
C VAL A 136 7.14 -0.11 -5.51
N SER A 137 7.42 0.08 -6.79
CA SER A 137 7.56 -1.04 -7.74
C SER A 137 8.66 -2.02 -7.33
N TYR A 138 9.78 -1.49 -6.81
CA TYR A 138 10.89 -2.29 -6.31
C TYR A 138 10.47 -3.12 -5.08
N GLY A 139 9.86 -2.48 -4.08
CA GLY A 139 9.36 -3.16 -2.87
C GLY A 139 8.25 -4.17 -3.17
N ALA A 140 7.38 -3.90 -4.15
CA ALA A 140 6.38 -4.84 -4.64
C ALA A 140 7.02 -6.10 -5.23
N LEU A 141 8.08 -5.99 -6.03
CA LEU A 141 8.81 -7.17 -6.53
C LEU A 141 9.46 -7.96 -5.40
N GLN A 142 10.10 -7.28 -4.43
CA GLN A 142 10.72 -7.95 -3.28
C GLN A 142 9.70 -8.78 -2.49
N THR A 143 8.51 -8.24 -2.27
CA THR A 143 7.45 -8.88 -1.47
C THR A 143 6.65 -9.89 -2.27
N LEU A 144 6.43 -9.68 -3.57
CA LEU A 144 5.84 -10.67 -4.47
C LEU A 144 6.68 -11.95 -4.52
N ALA A 145 8.01 -11.82 -4.48
CA ALA A 145 8.93 -12.95 -4.44
C ALA A 145 8.81 -13.82 -3.17
N VAL A 146 8.22 -13.29 -2.10
CA VAL A 146 7.91 -14.06 -0.88
C VAL A 146 6.75 -15.03 -1.11
N VAL A 147 5.82 -14.66 -2.00
CA VAL A 147 4.54 -15.35 -2.16
C VAL A 147 4.39 -16.07 -3.51
N ARG A 148 5.29 -15.80 -4.47
CA ARG A 148 5.29 -16.41 -5.81
C ARG A 148 6.72 -16.64 -6.29
N ASP A 149 6.92 -17.71 -7.05
CA ASP A 149 8.19 -18.09 -7.66
C ASP A 149 8.46 -17.25 -8.93
N ILE A 150 8.74 -15.96 -8.75
CA ILE A 150 8.94 -15.04 -9.88
C ILE A 150 10.22 -15.37 -10.64
N THR A 151 10.10 -15.59 -11.95
CA THR A 151 11.23 -15.92 -12.85
C THR A 151 11.52 -14.82 -13.85
N SER A 152 10.51 -14.06 -14.30
CA SER A 152 10.66 -13.04 -15.34
C SER A 152 9.91 -11.76 -15.03
N VAL A 153 10.51 -10.62 -15.42
CA VAL A 153 9.93 -9.29 -15.21
C VAL A 153 10.00 -8.46 -16.49
N LYS A 154 8.87 -7.91 -16.94
CA LYS A 154 8.82 -6.92 -18.04
C LYS A 154 8.63 -5.53 -17.45
N VAL A 155 9.51 -4.58 -17.78
CA VAL A 155 9.51 -3.25 -17.15
C VAL A 155 9.29 -2.17 -18.19
N TYR A 156 8.28 -1.33 -17.96
CA TYR A 156 8.06 -0.10 -18.71
C TYR A 156 8.16 1.14 -17.82
N SER A 157 8.85 2.15 -18.34
CA SER A 157 8.67 3.54 -17.93
C SER A 157 8.97 4.46 -19.11
N ARG A 158 8.47 5.71 -19.04
CA ARG A 158 8.60 6.71 -20.11
C ARG A 158 10.05 6.98 -20.53
N LYS A 159 11.00 6.91 -19.59
CA LYS A 159 12.42 7.13 -19.85
C LYS A 159 13.13 5.79 -19.97
N SER A 160 13.75 5.51 -21.11
CA SER A 160 14.53 4.28 -21.37
C SER A 160 15.57 4.06 -20.28
N ASP A 161 16.35 5.09 -19.97
CA ASP A 161 17.45 5.00 -19.02
C ASP A 161 16.96 4.57 -17.62
N ASN A 162 15.76 5.01 -17.22
CA ASN A 162 15.16 4.61 -15.94
C ASN A 162 14.78 3.13 -15.94
N ARG A 163 14.10 2.63 -16.98
CA ARG A 163 13.70 1.20 -17.03
C ARG A 163 14.89 0.27 -17.21
N GLU A 164 15.90 0.68 -17.98
CA GLU A 164 17.14 -0.09 -18.13
C GLU A 164 17.94 -0.17 -16.82
N ALA A 165 18.07 0.94 -16.10
CA ALA A 165 18.71 0.95 -14.79
C ALA A 165 17.94 0.10 -13.77
N PHE A 166 16.60 0.20 -13.78
CA PHE A 166 15.75 -0.58 -12.89
C PHE A 166 15.86 -2.08 -13.14
N CYS A 167 15.85 -2.53 -14.41
CA CYS A 167 16.09 -3.94 -14.76
C CYS A 167 17.43 -4.44 -14.24
N LYS A 168 18.52 -3.68 -14.44
CA LYS A 168 19.86 -4.05 -13.93
C LYS A 168 19.89 -4.19 -12.41
N THR A 169 19.18 -3.32 -11.70
CA THR A 169 19.06 -3.41 -10.24
C THR A 169 18.30 -4.68 -9.83
N ILE A 170 17.17 -4.99 -10.47
CA ILE A 170 16.40 -6.22 -10.19
C ILE A 170 17.23 -7.47 -10.48
N GLU A 171 17.89 -7.54 -11.63
CA GLU A 171 18.75 -8.67 -11.99
C GLU A 171 19.85 -8.88 -10.95
N LYS A 172 20.49 -7.78 -10.52
CA LYS A 172 21.59 -7.81 -9.54
C LYS A 172 21.12 -8.22 -8.15
N ASP A 173 20.03 -7.64 -7.68
CA ASP A 173 19.62 -7.73 -6.26
C ASP A 173 18.65 -8.89 -6.00
N MET A 174 17.89 -9.32 -7.02
CA MET A 174 16.86 -10.37 -6.90
C MET A 174 17.08 -11.57 -7.82
N GLY A 175 17.89 -11.44 -8.87
CA GLY A 175 18.20 -12.55 -9.78
C GLY A 175 17.13 -12.89 -10.82
N PHE A 176 16.10 -12.06 -10.99
CA PHE A 176 15.05 -12.27 -12.01
C PHE A 176 15.53 -11.92 -13.42
N ASP A 177 14.97 -12.56 -14.45
CA ASP A 177 15.15 -12.15 -15.85
C ASP A 177 14.32 -10.89 -16.14
N ALA A 178 14.91 -9.71 -15.90
CA ALA A 178 14.23 -8.43 -16.02
C ALA A 178 14.53 -7.75 -17.36
N LYS A 179 13.51 -7.54 -18.19
CA LYS A 179 13.64 -6.96 -19.53
C LYS A 179 12.91 -5.63 -19.65
N PRO A 180 13.58 -4.56 -20.12
CA PRO A 180 12.89 -3.33 -20.47
C PRO A 180 12.07 -3.55 -21.74
N VAL A 181 10.84 -3.04 -21.77
CA VAL A 181 9.96 -3.07 -22.95
C VAL A 181 9.72 -1.65 -23.47
N ASP A 182 9.39 -1.53 -24.75
CA ASP A 182 9.30 -0.23 -25.44
C ASP A 182 7.92 0.44 -25.37
N SER A 183 6.91 -0.25 -24.83
CA SER A 183 5.57 0.28 -24.59
C SER A 183 5.03 -0.21 -23.25
N SER A 184 4.09 0.53 -22.67
CA SER A 184 3.38 0.10 -21.46
C SER A 184 2.59 -1.17 -21.70
N ASP A 185 1.93 -1.27 -22.86
CA ASP A 185 1.23 -2.49 -23.28
C ASP A 185 2.15 -3.71 -23.34
N GLY A 186 3.42 -3.54 -23.73
CA GLY A 186 4.39 -4.63 -23.72
C GLY A 186 4.71 -5.16 -22.32
N ALA A 187 4.42 -4.38 -21.27
CA ALA A 187 4.51 -4.84 -19.88
C ALA A 187 3.23 -5.54 -19.41
N VAL A 188 2.13 -5.45 -20.16
CA VAL A 188 0.84 -6.11 -19.88
C VAL A 188 0.69 -7.41 -20.64
N ASP A 189 1.27 -7.50 -21.84
CA ASP A 189 1.19 -8.69 -22.67
C ASP A 189 1.93 -9.88 -22.04
N ASP A 190 1.29 -11.06 -22.01
CA ASP A 190 1.87 -12.34 -21.57
C ASP A 190 2.58 -12.24 -20.20
N VAL A 191 1.91 -11.67 -19.20
CA VAL A 191 2.35 -11.69 -17.79
C VAL A 191 1.21 -12.18 -16.88
N ASP A 192 1.58 -12.81 -15.77
CA ASP A 192 0.62 -13.34 -14.81
C ASP A 192 0.15 -12.27 -13.81
N ILE A 193 1.08 -11.43 -13.38
CA ILE A 193 0.84 -10.34 -12.44
C ILE A 193 1.29 -9.03 -13.06
N LEU A 194 0.44 -8.01 -13.05
CA LEU A 194 0.78 -6.64 -13.44
C LEU A 194 0.81 -5.76 -12.19
N VAL A 195 1.88 -4.97 -12.01
CA VAL A 195 1.95 -3.91 -11.00
C VAL A 195 2.03 -2.56 -11.69
N THR A 196 1.11 -1.67 -11.38
CA THR A 196 1.18 -0.26 -11.77
C THR A 196 1.49 0.60 -10.56
N ALA A 197 2.53 1.43 -10.64
CA ALA A 197 2.94 2.32 -9.56
C ALA A 197 3.51 3.62 -10.15
N THR A 198 2.62 4.38 -10.76
CA THR A 198 2.88 5.62 -11.48
C THR A 198 2.17 6.81 -10.85
N VAL A 199 2.59 8.01 -11.28
CA VAL A 199 1.93 9.28 -10.95
C VAL A 199 1.17 9.84 -12.17
N ALA A 200 0.59 8.96 -12.99
CA ALA A 200 -0.02 9.32 -14.27
C ALA A 200 -1.47 9.76 -14.10
N SER A 201 -1.83 10.91 -14.68
CA SER A 201 -3.21 11.41 -14.72
C SER A 201 -4.11 10.70 -15.75
N ASP A 202 -3.50 9.92 -16.65
CA ASP A 202 -4.18 9.19 -17.72
C ASP A 202 -3.87 7.69 -17.62
N PRO A 203 -4.78 6.81 -18.10
CA PRO A 203 -4.56 5.37 -18.14
C PRO A 203 -3.22 4.98 -18.73
N VAL A 204 -2.52 4.09 -18.04
CA VAL A 204 -1.14 3.73 -18.40
C VAL A 204 -1.08 2.51 -19.34
N PHE A 205 -2.18 1.78 -19.50
CA PHE A 205 -2.32 0.68 -20.45
C PHE A 205 -3.76 0.58 -20.97
N ASP A 206 -3.94 -0.11 -22.10
CA ASP A 206 -5.25 -0.44 -22.65
C ASP A 206 -5.85 -1.67 -21.95
N GLY A 207 -6.95 -1.50 -21.22
CA GLY A 207 -7.59 -2.56 -20.46
C GLY A 207 -8.11 -3.71 -21.31
N SER A 208 -8.35 -3.47 -22.61
CA SER A 208 -8.74 -4.53 -23.55
C SER A 208 -7.65 -5.59 -23.75
N ARG A 209 -6.40 -5.30 -23.37
CA ARG A 209 -5.26 -6.21 -23.46
C ARG A 209 -5.09 -7.15 -22.27
N LEU A 210 -5.84 -6.94 -21.18
CA LEU A 210 -5.83 -7.86 -20.05
C LEU A 210 -6.24 -9.26 -20.54
N SER A 211 -5.32 -10.21 -20.36
CA SER A 211 -5.49 -11.61 -20.73
C SER A 211 -6.21 -12.37 -19.61
N PRO A 212 -6.98 -13.42 -19.93
CA PRO A 212 -7.56 -14.30 -18.92
C PRO A 212 -6.50 -14.78 -17.91
N GLY A 213 -6.88 -14.82 -16.64
CA GLY A 213 -6.02 -15.28 -15.55
C GLY A 213 -5.05 -14.25 -14.98
N ILE A 214 -4.90 -13.08 -15.59
CA ILE A 214 -4.03 -12.01 -15.07
C ILE A 214 -4.55 -11.47 -13.72
N HIS A 215 -3.61 -11.11 -12.85
CA HIS A 215 -3.87 -10.33 -11.65
C HIS A 215 -3.21 -8.96 -11.73
N VAL A 216 -3.94 -7.89 -11.46
CA VAL A 216 -3.43 -6.51 -11.48
C VAL A 216 -3.39 -5.97 -10.05
N ASN A 217 -2.21 -5.47 -9.64
CA ASN A 217 -2.01 -4.64 -8.46
C ASN A 217 -1.87 -3.18 -8.92
N ALA A 218 -2.94 -2.40 -8.78
CA ALA A 218 -2.93 -0.97 -9.04
C ALA A 218 -2.54 -0.21 -7.78
N MET A 219 -1.32 0.36 -7.77
CA MET A 219 -0.65 0.91 -6.58
C MET A 219 -0.32 2.41 -6.72
N GLY A 220 -0.82 3.09 -7.75
CA GLY A 220 -0.65 4.52 -7.97
C GLY A 220 -1.13 5.37 -6.78
N GLN A 221 -0.42 6.47 -6.50
CA GLN A 221 -0.63 7.30 -5.31
C GLN A 221 -1.19 8.69 -5.64
N SER A 222 -2.45 8.92 -5.28
CA SER A 222 -3.06 10.22 -4.95
C SER A 222 -2.83 11.39 -5.94
N GLY A 223 -3.85 11.68 -6.76
CA GLY A 223 -3.88 12.86 -7.62
C GLY A 223 -5.10 12.82 -8.55
N HIS A 224 -5.09 13.50 -9.70
CA HIS A 224 -6.08 13.19 -10.76
C HIS A 224 -5.75 11.87 -11.48
N GLU A 225 -5.14 10.93 -10.75
CA GLU A 225 -4.47 9.76 -11.28
C GLU A 225 -5.48 8.69 -11.67
N ARG A 226 -5.22 8.10 -12.82
CA ARG A 226 -6.07 7.07 -13.38
C ARG A 226 -5.18 6.08 -14.09
N GLU A 227 -4.56 5.16 -13.35
CA GLU A 227 -3.73 4.13 -13.98
C GLU A 227 -4.57 3.15 -14.82
N LEU A 228 -5.81 2.90 -14.37
CA LEU A 228 -6.75 1.97 -14.97
C LEU A 228 -7.76 2.70 -15.86
N ASP A 229 -7.90 2.26 -17.11
CA ASP A 229 -8.99 2.72 -17.97
C ASP A 229 -10.34 2.10 -17.58
N ILE A 230 -11.41 2.52 -18.26
CA ILE A 230 -12.77 2.00 -17.99
C ILE A 230 -12.84 0.52 -18.34
N GLU A 231 -12.12 0.10 -19.39
CA GLU A 231 -12.21 -1.25 -19.92
C GLU A 231 -11.55 -2.27 -18.97
N ALA A 232 -10.44 -1.93 -18.33
CA ALA A 232 -9.79 -2.73 -17.30
C ALA A 232 -10.75 -2.99 -16.13
N ILE A 233 -11.42 -1.93 -15.65
CA ILE A 233 -12.43 -2.06 -14.60
C ILE A 233 -13.59 -2.95 -15.06
N CYS A 234 -14.11 -2.75 -16.27
CA CYS A 234 -15.22 -3.55 -16.80
C CYS A 234 -14.88 -5.03 -17.01
N LYS A 235 -13.63 -5.33 -17.40
CA LYS A 235 -13.13 -6.69 -17.63
C LYS A 235 -12.82 -7.46 -16.34
N ALA A 236 -12.61 -6.77 -15.23
CA ALA A 236 -12.32 -7.42 -13.97
C ALA A 236 -13.51 -8.27 -13.52
N ASP A 237 -13.31 -9.58 -13.42
CA ASP A 237 -14.25 -10.51 -12.76
C ASP A 237 -14.36 -10.20 -11.27
N LYS A 238 -13.23 -9.76 -10.67
CA LYS A 238 -13.16 -9.31 -9.27
C LYS A 238 -12.35 -8.02 -9.17
N TYR A 239 -13.04 -6.92 -8.87
CA TYR A 239 -12.42 -5.67 -8.43
C TYR A 239 -12.45 -5.60 -6.90
N VAL A 240 -11.27 -5.53 -6.29
CA VAL A 240 -11.03 -5.64 -4.85
C VAL A 240 -10.23 -4.43 -4.37
N PRO A 241 -10.85 -3.41 -3.76
CA PRO A 241 -10.11 -2.35 -3.09
C PRO A 241 -9.56 -2.81 -1.73
N ASP A 242 -8.57 -2.08 -1.22
CA ASP A 242 -8.14 -2.15 0.17
C ASP A 242 -9.28 -1.80 1.16
N LEU A 243 -9.97 -0.68 0.93
CA LEU A 243 -11.17 -0.26 1.66
C LEU A 243 -12.25 0.24 0.70
N ARG A 244 -13.51 -0.13 0.90
CA ARG A 244 -14.67 0.44 0.17
C ARG A 244 -14.78 1.93 0.40
N GLU A 245 -14.38 2.40 1.58
CA GLU A 245 -14.41 3.83 1.92
C GLU A 245 -13.68 4.67 0.88
N ARG A 246 -12.60 4.20 0.24
CA ARG A 246 -11.92 4.98 -0.82
C ARG A 246 -12.83 5.38 -1.99
N VAL A 247 -13.82 4.54 -2.29
CA VAL A 247 -14.77 4.75 -3.39
C VAL A 247 -15.99 5.56 -2.93
N PHE A 248 -16.32 5.53 -1.63
CA PHE A 248 -17.57 6.08 -1.11
C PHE A 248 -17.41 7.14 -0.01
N ALA A 249 -16.18 7.54 0.34
CA ALA A 249 -15.88 8.52 1.38
C ALA A 249 -16.52 9.89 1.13
N HIS A 250 -16.61 10.67 2.21
CA HIS A 250 -17.18 12.02 2.21
C HIS A 250 -16.21 13.06 1.62
N GLY A 251 -16.09 13.11 0.29
CA GLY A 251 -15.40 14.17 -0.43
C GLY A 251 -15.13 13.80 -1.88
N VAL A 252 -15.67 14.54 -2.85
CA VAL A 252 -15.50 14.23 -4.29
C VAL A 252 -14.01 14.23 -4.68
N GLN A 253 -13.23 15.17 -4.16
CA GLN A 253 -11.81 15.30 -4.49
C GLN A 253 -11.00 14.12 -3.94
N GLU A 254 -11.18 13.76 -2.68
CA GLU A 254 -10.48 12.61 -2.08
C GLU A 254 -10.84 11.30 -2.77
N ARG A 255 -12.11 11.10 -3.12
CA ARG A 255 -12.53 9.93 -3.92
C ARG A 255 -11.87 9.88 -5.29
N LEU A 256 -11.81 11.01 -6.01
CA LEU A 256 -11.13 11.06 -7.32
C LEU A 256 -9.63 10.77 -7.17
N ARG A 257 -9.02 11.21 -6.07
CA ARG A 257 -7.62 10.91 -5.76
C ARG A 257 -7.34 9.46 -5.48
N MET A 258 -8.32 8.74 -4.96
CA MET A 258 -8.12 7.39 -4.48
C MET A 258 -8.73 6.32 -5.39
N ALA A 259 -9.73 6.62 -6.21
CA ALA A 259 -10.45 5.60 -6.99
C ALA A 259 -10.79 6.08 -8.41
N GLY A 260 -9.93 6.90 -9.01
CA GLY A 260 -10.18 7.55 -10.30
C GLY A 260 -10.60 6.58 -11.42
N GLY A 261 -9.95 5.42 -11.53
CA GLY A 261 -10.28 4.38 -12.52
C GLY A 261 -11.70 3.82 -12.34
N PHE A 262 -12.02 3.33 -11.14
CA PHE A 262 -13.35 2.81 -10.82
C PHE A 262 -14.44 3.88 -10.97
N LEU A 263 -14.20 5.09 -10.46
CA LEU A 263 -15.16 6.20 -10.56
C LEU A 263 -15.41 6.62 -12.00
N ALA A 264 -14.41 6.55 -12.89
CA ALA A 264 -14.63 6.80 -14.31
C ALA A 264 -15.61 5.78 -14.93
N ALA A 265 -15.47 4.49 -14.60
CA ALA A 265 -16.38 3.44 -15.07
C ALA A 265 -17.78 3.56 -14.46
N TYR A 266 -17.86 3.88 -13.16
CA TYR A 266 -19.11 4.10 -12.45
C TYR A 266 -19.88 5.31 -13.01
N ASN A 267 -19.22 6.46 -13.16
CA ASN A 267 -19.83 7.68 -13.71
C ASN A 267 -20.22 7.53 -15.19
N ALA A 268 -19.54 6.68 -15.94
CA ALA A 268 -19.92 6.31 -17.31
C ALA A 268 -21.11 5.34 -17.37
N GLY A 269 -21.63 4.87 -16.23
CA GLY A 269 -22.72 3.88 -16.16
C GLY A 269 -22.33 2.49 -16.66
N ARG A 270 -21.03 2.20 -16.76
CA ARG A 270 -20.51 0.92 -17.25
C ARG A 270 -20.44 -0.15 -16.16
N VAL A 271 -20.31 0.28 -14.91
CA VAL A 271 -20.33 -0.57 -13.71
C VAL A 271 -21.18 0.09 -12.63
N GLY A 272 -21.71 -0.71 -11.70
CA GLY A 272 -22.41 -0.23 -10.51
C GLY A 272 -21.60 -0.46 -9.23
N GLU A 273 -22.13 -0.06 -8.07
CA GLU A 273 -21.47 -0.27 -6.77
C GLU A 273 -21.21 -1.76 -6.47
N ASN A 274 -22.08 -2.63 -6.97
CA ASN A 274 -21.97 -4.08 -6.84
C ASN A 274 -20.81 -4.69 -7.66
N HIS A 275 -20.13 -3.89 -8.49
CA HIS A 275 -18.91 -4.32 -9.19
C HIS A 275 -17.71 -4.43 -8.23
N ILE A 276 -17.78 -3.76 -7.09
CA ILE A 276 -16.82 -3.99 -5.99
C ILE A 276 -17.16 -5.33 -5.35
N TYR A 277 -16.33 -6.33 -5.64
CA TYR A 277 -16.51 -7.70 -5.21
C TYR A 277 -16.45 -7.83 -3.68
N ALA A 278 -15.37 -7.34 -3.08
CA ALA A 278 -15.10 -7.41 -1.64
C ALA A 278 -14.02 -6.39 -1.24
N GLU A 279 -13.85 -6.10 0.06
CA GLU A 279 -12.57 -5.53 0.54
C GLU A 279 -11.54 -6.66 0.62
N ILE A 280 -10.25 -6.33 0.49
CA ILE A 280 -9.19 -7.33 0.62
C ILE A 280 -9.24 -8.05 1.98
N GLY A 281 -9.59 -7.34 3.06
CA GLY A 281 -9.73 -7.92 4.39
C GLY A 281 -10.82 -9.00 4.49
N ASP A 282 -11.91 -8.89 3.73
CA ASP A 282 -12.95 -9.93 3.69
C ASP A 282 -12.43 -11.23 3.06
N ILE A 283 -11.54 -11.11 2.07
CA ILE A 283 -10.93 -12.25 1.39
C ILE A 283 -9.87 -12.89 2.28
N ILE A 284 -8.97 -12.09 2.85
CA ILE A 284 -7.87 -12.57 3.71
C ILE A 284 -8.40 -13.21 5.01
N SER A 285 -9.55 -12.74 5.52
CA SER A 285 -10.23 -13.37 6.67
C SER A 285 -11.04 -14.63 6.31
N GLY A 286 -11.10 -15.01 5.03
CA GLY A 286 -11.78 -16.22 4.57
C GLY A 286 -13.31 -16.12 4.52
N ARG A 287 -13.89 -14.92 4.66
CA ARG A 287 -15.35 -14.73 4.57
C ARG A 287 -15.85 -14.80 3.14
N ILE A 288 -15.05 -14.28 2.22
CA ILE A 288 -15.33 -14.23 0.80
C ILE A 288 -14.17 -14.95 0.11
N PRO A 289 -14.42 -15.85 -0.86
CA PRO A 289 -13.33 -16.52 -1.57
C PRO A 289 -12.52 -15.51 -2.40
N GLY A 290 -11.22 -15.77 -2.53
CA GLY A 290 -10.34 -15.06 -3.47
C GLY A 290 -10.62 -15.50 -4.91
N ARG A 291 -9.58 -15.72 -5.71
CA ARG A 291 -9.70 -16.34 -7.05
C ARG A 291 -10.40 -17.71 -6.95
N THR A 292 -11.31 -17.97 -7.88
CA THR A 292 -12.09 -19.22 -7.97
C THR A 292 -11.97 -19.93 -9.32
N SER A 293 -11.35 -19.29 -10.31
CA SER A 293 -11.05 -19.89 -11.61
C SER A 293 -9.72 -19.36 -12.16
N ALA A 294 -9.03 -20.19 -12.95
CA ALA A 294 -7.77 -19.83 -13.59
C ALA A 294 -7.93 -18.71 -14.63
N GLU A 295 -9.13 -18.52 -15.19
CA GLU A 295 -9.39 -17.53 -16.24
C GLU A 295 -9.79 -16.14 -15.69
N GLU A 296 -10.08 -16.03 -14.38
CA GLU A 296 -10.56 -14.77 -13.80
C GLU A 296 -9.53 -13.64 -13.97
N ILE A 297 -9.97 -12.48 -14.44
CA ILE A 297 -9.21 -11.24 -14.37
C ILE A 297 -9.50 -10.60 -13.01
N THR A 298 -8.45 -10.41 -12.22
CA THR A 298 -8.59 -9.85 -10.87
C THR A 298 -7.82 -8.54 -10.75
N ILE A 299 -8.39 -7.56 -10.08
CA ILE A 299 -7.75 -6.27 -9.82
C ILE A 299 -7.79 -6.02 -8.31
N PHE A 300 -6.62 -5.92 -7.71
CA PHE A 300 -6.43 -5.27 -6.42
C PHE A 300 -6.09 -3.81 -6.67
N ASP A 301 -6.87 -2.90 -6.11
CA ASP A 301 -6.65 -1.47 -6.21
C ASP A 301 -6.32 -0.93 -4.82
N SER A 302 -5.13 -0.33 -4.63
CA SER A 302 -4.63 0.17 -3.35
C SER A 302 -3.88 1.49 -3.45
N THR A 303 -4.23 2.44 -2.60
CA THR A 303 -3.42 3.66 -2.38
C THR A 303 -2.70 3.63 -1.02
N GLY A 304 -2.74 2.47 -0.36
CA GLY A 304 -2.32 2.27 1.01
C GLY A 304 -3.40 2.65 2.02
N VAL A 305 -3.44 1.92 3.13
CA VAL A 305 -4.37 2.12 4.24
C VAL A 305 -3.64 2.08 5.57
N GLY A 306 -4.29 2.52 6.66
CA GLY A 306 -3.63 2.57 7.95
C GLY A 306 -3.25 1.19 8.49
N VAL A 307 -4.01 0.12 8.17
CA VAL A 307 -3.81 -1.21 8.79
C VAL A 307 -2.46 -1.85 8.47
N GLU A 308 -2.06 -1.90 7.20
CA GLU A 308 -0.73 -2.37 6.76
C GLU A 308 0.40 -1.54 7.40
N THR A 309 0.12 -0.26 7.64
CA THR A 309 1.11 0.70 8.13
C THR A 309 1.30 0.57 9.64
N VAL A 310 0.22 0.48 10.41
CA VAL A 310 0.26 0.28 11.85
C VAL A 310 0.83 -1.10 12.19
N ALA A 311 0.48 -2.14 11.41
CA ALA A 311 1.04 -3.47 11.61
C ALA A 311 2.54 -3.53 11.34
N SER A 312 3.01 -2.89 10.26
CA SER A 312 4.45 -2.78 9.96
C SER A 312 5.19 -2.00 11.04
N ALA A 313 4.61 -0.88 11.52
CA ALA A 313 5.20 -0.09 12.60
C ALA A 313 5.26 -0.87 13.92
N ALA A 314 4.23 -1.65 14.24
CA ALA A 314 4.22 -2.54 15.41
C ALA A 314 5.30 -3.62 15.31
N MET A 315 5.42 -4.28 14.16
CA MET A 315 6.45 -5.28 13.89
C MET A 315 7.87 -4.69 14.08
N LEU A 316 8.13 -3.53 13.46
CA LEU A 316 9.43 -2.85 13.57
C LEU A 316 9.72 -2.41 15.01
N TYR A 317 8.73 -1.87 15.71
CA TYR A 317 8.85 -1.50 17.13
C TYR A 317 9.22 -2.70 18.01
N GLU A 318 8.54 -3.84 17.83
CA GLU A 318 8.84 -5.05 18.59
C GLU A 318 10.25 -5.58 18.32
N LYS A 319 10.73 -5.51 17.06
CA LYS A 319 12.10 -5.89 16.70
C LYS A 319 13.12 -4.93 17.30
N ALA A 320 12.89 -3.61 17.18
CA ALA A 320 13.77 -2.59 17.75
C ALA A 320 13.94 -2.76 19.27
N ILE A 321 12.86 -3.08 19.99
CA ILE A 321 12.95 -3.38 21.44
C ILE A 321 13.81 -4.59 21.71
N LYS A 322 13.67 -5.67 20.93
CA LYS A 322 14.48 -6.90 21.11
C LYS A 322 15.96 -6.63 20.86
N GLU A 323 16.29 -5.71 19.97
CA GLU A 323 17.66 -5.32 19.63
C GLU A 323 18.21 -4.16 20.48
N GLY A 324 17.37 -3.53 21.32
CA GLY A 324 17.77 -2.40 22.14
C GLY A 324 18.06 -1.13 21.33
N LEU A 325 17.36 -0.95 20.21
CA LEU A 325 17.48 0.21 19.32
C LEU A 325 16.53 1.34 19.72
N GLY A 326 16.80 2.53 19.20
CA GLY A 326 15.98 3.72 19.40
C GLY A 326 16.48 4.69 20.46
N ILE A 327 15.94 5.91 20.38
CA ILE A 327 16.26 7.02 21.28
C ILE A 327 15.09 7.20 22.26
N GLU A 328 15.39 7.14 23.56
CA GLU A 328 14.40 7.42 24.59
C GLU A 328 14.02 8.92 24.62
N LEU A 329 12.73 9.21 24.45
CA LEU A 329 12.17 10.55 24.55
C LEU A 329 11.22 10.67 25.74
N PRO A 330 11.31 11.76 26.53
CA PRO A 330 10.38 12.02 27.62
C PRO A 330 9.01 12.42 27.07
N MET A 331 7.95 11.85 27.62
CA MET A 331 6.56 12.23 27.35
C MET A 331 5.76 12.29 28.64
N THR A 332 4.78 13.19 28.73
CA THR A 332 3.95 13.33 29.92
C THR A 332 2.49 13.11 29.54
N SER A 333 1.81 12.19 30.23
CA SER A 333 0.37 11.98 30.05
C SER A 333 -0.42 13.22 30.49
N TYR A 334 -1.61 13.41 29.90
CA TYR A 334 -2.50 14.53 30.23
C TYR A 334 -2.71 14.69 31.75
N LYS A 335 -3.07 13.60 32.43
CA LYS A 335 -3.29 13.58 33.90
C LYS A 335 -2.08 14.07 34.70
N ASN A 336 -0.86 13.76 34.25
CA ASN A 336 0.37 14.19 34.92
C ASN A 336 0.75 15.64 34.58
N ALA A 337 0.41 16.11 33.37
CA ALA A 337 0.69 17.47 32.91
C ALA A 337 -0.29 18.51 33.47
N THR A 338 -1.55 18.11 33.74
CA THR A 338 -2.61 18.98 34.27
C THR A 338 -3.13 18.45 35.62
N PRO A 339 -2.44 18.74 36.74
CA PRO A 339 -2.89 18.30 38.06
C PRO A 339 -4.25 18.92 38.43
N GLY A 340 -5.29 18.09 38.63
CA GLY A 340 -6.64 18.52 38.99
C GLY A 340 -7.61 17.35 39.17
N THR A 341 -8.79 17.59 39.77
CA THR A 341 -9.82 16.57 40.07
C THR A 341 -10.86 16.37 38.96
N GLY A 342 -10.68 16.99 37.80
CA GLY A 342 -11.58 16.84 36.65
C GLY A 342 -11.38 15.51 35.92
N LYS A 343 -12.46 14.93 35.39
CA LYS A 343 -12.38 13.87 34.37
C LYS A 343 -11.96 14.49 33.02
N ILE A 344 -11.22 13.72 32.22
CA ILE A 344 -10.89 14.03 30.82
C ILE A 344 -12.17 14.12 29.99
#